data_AF-A0A2T3J4H8-F1
#
_entry.id   AF-A0A2T3J4H8-F1
#
_cell.length_a   1.000
_cell.length_b   1.000
_cell.length_c   1.000
_cell.angle_alpha   90.00
_cell.angle_beta   90.00
_cell.angle_gamma   90.00
#
_symmetry.space_group_name_H-M   'P 1'
#
loop_
_entity.id
_entity.type
_entity.pdbx_description
1 polymer ?
#
loop_
_entity_poly.entity_id
_entity_poly.type
_entity_poly.pdbx_seq_one_letter_code
_entity_poly.pdbx_strand_id
1 'polypeptide(L)'
;MAAEIGVLSRLGGWLLSKLRQKEHNLKAYYAPYYEEAEKLVVEHVQVINWLGDECHTYTGFTEEQIEESFRETQAHNEWVHKNAAQIANGKSLEQMRVDVINLVARIDDAVDPALIDSLKDYSRNLAEADELGEYHFLVDQSKNLLKLVRDLKGKIPTVHSKSAIQ
;
A
#
# COMPACT_ATOMS: atom_id res chain seq x y z
N MET A 1 10.04 -29.52 45.97
CA MET A 1 9.21 -30.03 44.85
C MET A 1 7.84 -29.34 44.71
N ALA A 2 6.85 -29.49 45.60
CA ALA A 2 5.52 -28.87 45.39
C ALA A 2 5.51 -27.32 45.45
N ALA A 3 6.33 -26.72 46.32
CA ALA A 3 6.47 -25.26 46.42
C ALA A 3 7.18 -24.63 45.21
N GLU A 4 8.14 -25.33 44.61
CA GLU A 4 8.90 -24.86 43.44
C GLU A 4 8.05 -24.84 42.16
N ILE A 5 7.19 -25.85 41.97
CA ILE A 5 6.23 -25.90 40.85
C ILE A 5 5.22 -24.74 40.95
N GLY A 6 4.78 -24.42 42.17
CA GLY A 6 3.85 -23.30 42.41
C GLY A 6 4.45 -21.91 42.23
N VAL A 7 5.78 -21.76 42.32
CA VAL A 7 6.49 -20.50 42.03
C VAL A 7 6.77 -20.36 40.54
N LEU A 8 7.18 -21.45 39.87
CA LEU A 8 7.41 -21.47 38.42
C LEU A 8 6.14 -21.19 37.61
N SER A 9 4.97 -21.72 38.04
CA SER A 9 3.71 -21.44 37.34
C SER A 9 3.26 -19.98 37.48
N ARG A 10 3.49 -19.36 38.64
CA ARG A 10 3.19 -17.93 38.87
C ARG A 10 4.12 -17.02 38.06
N LEU A 11 5.42 -17.34 38.02
CA LEU A 11 6.40 -16.61 37.22
C LEU A 11 6.08 -16.72 35.72
N GLY A 12 5.72 -17.91 35.23
CA GLY A 12 5.28 -18.12 33.85
C GLY A 12 4.03 -17.32 33.50
N GLY A 13 3.02 -17.33 34.37
CA GLY A 13 1.80 -16.54 34.18
C GLY A 13 2.05 -15.03 34.15
N TRP A 14 2.88 -14.53 35.07
CA TRP A 14 3.28 -13.12 35.09
C TRP A 14 4.04 -12.72 33.83
N LEU A 15 5.01 -13.54 33.39
CA LEU A 15 5.78 -13.28 32.18
C LEU A 15 4.88 -13.20 30.94
N LEU A 16 3.94 -14.15 30.80
CA LEU A 16 2.97 -14.16 29.70
C LEU A 16 2.07 -12.91 29.72
N SER A 17 1.62 -12.47 30.90
CA SER A 17 0.83 -11.23 31.01
C SER A 17 1.63 -10.00 30.58
N LYS A 18 2.91 -9.93 30.92
CA LYS A 18 3.79 -8.81 30.53
C LYS A 18 4.06 -8.79 29.04
N LEU A 19 4.28 -9.95 28.42
CA LEU A 19 4.44 -10.06 26.97
C LEU A 19 3.16 -9.63 26.24
N ARG A 20 1.99 -10.11 26.66
CA ARG A 20 0.71 -9.69 26.07
C ARG A 20 0.45 -8.20 26.21
N GLN A 21 0.78 -7.62 27.37
CA GLN A 21 0.64 -6.18 27.59
C GLN A 21 1.56 -5.39 26.65
N LYS A 22 2.82 -5.82 26.50
CA LYS A 22 3.74 -5.19 25.55
C LYS A 22 3.22 -5.29 24.12
N GLU A 23 2.76 -6.46 23.68
CA GLU A 23 2.16 -6.65 22.35
C GLU A 23 0.96 -5.73 22.12
N HIS A 24 0.08 -5.61 23.12
CA HIS A 24 -1.07 -4.71 23.07
C HIS A 24 -0.63 -3.26 22.92
N ASN A 25 0.34 -2.82 23.71
CA ASN A 25 0.82 -1.43 23.70
C ASN A 25 1.54 -1.08 22.39
N LEU A 26 2.34 -2.00 21.85
CA LEU A 26 2.95 -1.84 20.53
C LEU A 26 1.88 -1.71 19.44
N LYS A 27 0.86 -2.57 19.44
CA LYS A 27 -0.26 -2.47 18.48
C LYS A 27 -1.00 -1.15 18.61
N ALA A 28 -1.35 -0.74 19.83
CA ALA A 28 -2.08 0.50 20.07
C ALA A 28 -1.31 1.73 19.57
N TYR A 29 0.02 1.74 19.74
CA TYR A 29 0.85 2.86 19.30
C TYR A 29 1.08 2.86 17.79
N TYR A 30 1.46 1.72 17.20
CA TYR A 30 1.90 1.69 15.80
C TYR A 30 0.77 1.49 14.79
N ALA A 31 -0.34 0.84 15.16
CA ALA A 31 -1.42 0.52 14.22
C ALA A 31 -1.98 1.74 13.46
N PRO A 32 -2.16 2.93 14.08
CA PRO A 32 -2.65 4.11 13.36
C PRO A 32 -1.80 4.49 12.13
N TYR A 33 -0.47 4.40 12.23
CA TYR A 33 0.41 4.75 11.11
C TYR A 33 0.30 3.76 9.94
N TYR A 34 0.17 2.46 10.25
CA TYR A 34 -0.08 1.44 9.23
C TYR A 34 -1.49 1.53 8.64
N GLU A 35 -2.48 1.98 9.42
CA GLU A 35 -3.84 2.24 8.94
C GLU A 35 -3.91 3.43 7.99
N GLU A 36 -3.17 4.50 8.26
CA GLU A 36 -3.03 5.63 7.33
C GLU A 36 -2.43 5.17 6.00
N ALA A 37 -1.35 4.39 6.05
CA ALA A 37 -0.72 3.84 4.85
C ALA A 37 -1.66 2.89 4.10
N GLU A 38 -2.36 1.99 4.80
CA GLU A 38 -3.29 1.05 4.19
C GLU A 38 -4.43 1.78 3.49
N LYS A 39 -5.02 2.78 4.15
CA LYS A 39 -6.13 3.56 3.58
C LYS A 39 -5.72 4.24 2.28
N LEU A 40 -4.57 4.91 2.28
CA LEU A 40 -4.05 5.60 1.10
C LEU A 40 -3.80 4.62 -0.04
N VAL A 41 -3.13 3.50 0.22
CA VAL A 41 -2.81 2.51 -0.81
C VAL A 41 -4.08 1.82 -1.34
N VAL A 42 -5.09 1.57 -0.51
CA VAL A 42 -6.39 1.04 -0.95
C VAL A 42 -7.07 1.99 -1.95
N GLU A 43 -7.11 3.29 -1.65
CA GLU A 43 -7.65 4.29 -2.57
C GLU A 43 -6.88 4.28 -3.90
N HIS A 44 -5.55 4.20 -3.84
CA HIS A 44 -4.69 4.19 -5.02
C HIS A 44 -4.89 2.94 -5.88
N VAL A 45 -5.00 1.75 -5.27
CA VAL A 45 -5.27 0.49 -5.98
C VAL A 45 -6.59 0.57 -6.75
N GLN A 46 -7.62 1.20 -6.19
CA GLN A 46 -8.90 1.37 -6.88
C GLN A 46 -8.75 2.25 -8.12
N VAL A 47 -8.07 3.39 -7.97
CA VAL A 47 -7.79 4.32 -9.08
C VAL A 47 -6.96 3.65 -10.18
N ILE A 48 -5.88 2.96 -9.81
CA ILE A 48 -4.98 2.32 -10.77
C ILE A 48 -5.63 1.15 -11.49
N ASN A 49 -6.41 0.30 -10.80
CA ASN A 49 -7.13 -0.77 -11.47
C ASN A 49 -8.13 -0.19 -12.49
N TRP A 50 -8.85 0.86 -12.12
CA TRP A 50 -9.76 1.53 -13.05
C TRP A 50 -9.03 2.09 -14.27
N LEU A 51 -7.91 2.81 -14.07
CA LEU A 51 -7.08 3.31 -15.17
C LEU A 51 -6.55 2.18 -16.06
N GLY A 52 -6.14 1.06 -15.46
CA GLY A 52 -5.67 -0.13 -16.17
C GLY A 52 -6.78 -0.78 -17.01
N ASP A 53 -7.97 -0.95 -16.44
CA ASP A 53 -9.12 -1.55 -17.12
C ASP A 53 -9.56 -0.70 -18.33
N GLU A 54 -9.64 0.62 -18.18
CA GLU A 54 -9.96 1.52 -19.31
C GLU A 54 -8.90 1.42 -20.42
N CYS A 55 -7.61 1.42 -20.06
CA CYS A 55 -6.54 1.25 -21.05
C CYS A 55 -6.53 -0.15 -21.71
N HIS A 56 -7.20 -1.16 -21.15
CA HIS A 56 -7.20 -2.56 -21.63
C HIS A 56 -8.50 -2.98 -22.34
N THR A 57 -9.46 -2.07 -22.53
CA THR A 57 -10.82 -2.42 -23.02
C THR A 57 -10.87 -2.94 -24.47
N TYR A 58 -9.76 -2.95 -25.23
CA TYR A 58 -9.75 -3.28 -26.67
C TYR A 58 -8.86 -4.47 -27.09
N THR A 59 -8.52 -5.41 -26.21
CA THR A 59 -7.73 -6.61 -26.59
C THR A 59 -8.63 -7.79 -27.00
N GLY A 60 -9.10 -7.83 -28.25
CA GLY A 60 -9.94 -8.94 -28.74
C GLY A 60 -10.29 -8.96 -30.24
N PHE A 61 -9.54 -8.26 -31.09
CA PHE A 61 -9.92 -8.02 -32.49
C PHE A 61 -9.18 -8.91 -33.49
N THR A 62 -9.85 -9.29 -34.59
CA THR A 62 -9.26 -9.96 -35.76
C THR A 62 -8.43 -8.97 -36.60
N GLU A 63 -7.52 -9.45 -37.47
CA GLU A 63 -6.58 -8.62 -38.26
C GLU A 63 -7.22 -7.42 -38.99
N GLU A 64 -8.44 -7.55 -39.49
CA GLU A 64 -9.18 -6.47 -40.17
C GLU A 64 -9.83 -5.48 -39.20
N GLN A 65 -10.17 -5.95 -37.99
CA GLN A 65 -10.66 -5.09 -36.91
C GLN A 65 -9.51 -4.35 -36.19
N ILE A 66 -8.26 -4.81 -36.34
CA ILE A 66 -7.09 -4.18 -35.72
C ILE A 66 -6.89 -2.76 -36.26
N GLU A 67 -7.05 -2.50 -37.57
CA GLU A 67 -6.71 -1.18 -38.13
C GLU A 67 -7.74 -0.09 -37.75
N GLU A 68 -9.03 -0.44 -37.73
CA GLU A 68 -10.11 0.46 -37.28
C GLU A 68 -10.13 0.59 -35.75
N SER A 69 -9.93 -0.52 -35.02
CA SER A 69 -9.79 -0.50 -33.55
C SER A 69 -8.52 0.20 -33.10
N PHE A 70 -7.45 0.27 -33.90
CA PHE A 70 -6.21 0.94 -33.49
C PHE A 70 -6.41 2.45 -33.36
N ARG A 71 -7.12 3.08 -34.31
CA ARG A 71 -7.46 4.50 -34.21
C ARG A 71 -8.43 4.79 -33.08
N GLU A 72 -9.44 3.93 -32.90
CA GLU A 72 -10.39 4.08 -31.79
C GLU A 72 -9.73 3.86 -30.43
N THR A 73 -8.84 2.86 -30.32
CA THR A 73 -8.05 2.59 -29.10
C THR A 73 -7.09 3.73 -28.82
N GLN A 74 -6.42 4.28 -29.84
CA GLN A 74 -5.55 5.43 -29.67
C GLN A 74 -6.34 6.65 -29.21
N ALA A 75 -7.50 6.94 -29.83
CA ALA A 75 -8.37 8.04 -29.44
C ALA A 75 -8.98 7.84 -28.04
N HIS A 76 -9.34 6.61 -27.68
CA HIS A 76 -9.82 6.24 -26.36
C HIS A 76 -8.72 6.39 -25.32
N ASN A 77 -7.51 5.90 -25.56
CA ASN A 77 -6.37 6.07 -24.66
C ASN A 77 -6.04 7.56 -24.51
N GLU A 78 -5.97 8.33 -25.59
CA GLU A 78 -5.79 9.80 -25.53
C GLU A 78 -6.90 10.47 -24.70
N TRP A 79 -8.15 10.00 -24.83
CA TRP A 79 -9.26 10.49 -24.02
C TRP A 79 -9.14 10.07 -22.55
N VAL A 80 -8.77 8.83 -22.25
CA VAL A 80 -8.51 8.32 -20.90
C VAL A 80 -7.36 9.11 -20.28
N HIS A 81 -6.24 9.33 -20.97
CA HIS A 81 -5.14 10.18 -20.51
C HIS A 81 -5.60 11.60 -20.19
N LYS A 82 -6.41 12.20 -21.08
CA LYS A 82 -6.89 13.58 -20.92
C LYS A 82 -7.93 13.73 -19.81
N ASN A 83 -8.72 12.69 -19.53
CA ASN A 83 -9.83 12.74 -18.58
C ASN A 83 -9.61 11.87 -17.33
N ALA A 84 -8.47 11.19 -17.21
CA ALA A 84 -8.11 10.26 -16.14
C ALA A 84 -8.40 10.85 -14.76
N ALA A 85 -8.02 12.10 -14.54
CA ALA A 85 -8.27 12.78 -13.28
C ALA A 85 -9.77 12.93 -12.96
N GLN A 86 -10.63 13.23 -13.93
CA GLN A 86 -12.06 13.43 -13.67
C GLN A 86 -12.82 12.13 -13.41
N ILE A 87 -12.35 11.03 -13.99
CA ILE A 87 -13.06 9.76 -13.95
C ILE A 87 -12.50 8.84 -12.83
N ALA A 88 -11.22 8.98 -12.49
CA ALA A 88 -10.59 8.31 -11.35
C ALA A 88 -10.80 9.07 -10.02
N ASN A 89 -12.06 9.25 -9.59
CA ASN A 89 -12.41 9.94 -8.34
C ASN A 89 -11.81 11.35 -8.15
N GLY A 90 -11.40 12.04 -9.22
CA GLY A 90 -10.78 13.36 -9.13
C GLY A 90 -9.26 13.36 -8.93
N LYS A 91 -8.60 12.21 -8.75
CA LYS A 91 -7.17 12.14 -8.40
C LYS A 91 -6.31 11.81 -9.62
N SER A 92 -5.39 12.72 -9.99
CA SER A 92 -4.31 12.43 -10.94
C SER A 92 -3.20 11.60 -10.30
N LEU A 93 -2.34 10.97 -11.11
CA LEU A 93 -1.15 10.29 -10.61
C LEU A 93 -0.20 11.25 -9.90
N GLU A 94 -0.11 12.50 -10.37
CA GLU A 94 0.64 13.55 -9.67
C GLU A 94 0.06 13.82 -8.27
N GLN A 95 -1.26 13.91 -8.12
CA GLN A 95 -1.88 14.09 -6.81
C GLN A 95 -1.64 12.88 -5.90
N MET A 96 -1.72 11.67 -6.45
CA MET A 96 -1.39 10.43 -5.73
C MET A 96 0.08 10.42 -5.28
N ARG A 97 1.00 10.88 -6.14
CA ARG A 97 2.42 11.03 -5.79
C ARG A 97 2.59 11.96 -4.60
N VAL A 98 1.95 13.13 -4.64
CA VAL A 98 1.97 14.12 -3.55
C VAL A 98 1.38 13.52 -2.27
N ASP A 99 0.28 12.77 -2.34
CA ASP A 99 -0.32 12.09 -1.20
C ASP A 99 0.67 11.11 -0.55
N VAL A 100 1.42 10.34 -1.35
CA VAL A 100 2.47 9.41 -0.86
C VAL A 100 3.63 10.16 -0.21
N ILE A 101 4.14 11.22 -0.84
CA ILE A 101 5.23 12.04 -0.27
C ILE A 101 4.82 12.61 1.09
N ASN A 102 3.60 13.15 1.17
CA ASN A 102 3.05 13.70 2.41
C ASN A 102 2.86 12.62 3.48
N LEU A 103 2.44 11.40 3.11
CA LEU A 103 2.34 10.28 4.03
C LEU A 103 3.71 9.89 4.56
N VAL A 104 4.70 9.70 3.69
CA VAL A 104 6.08 9.35 4.06
C VAL A 104 6.61 10.35 5.08
N ALA A 105 6.46 11.65 4.84
CA ALA A 105 6.91 12.68 5.77
C ALA A 105 6.24 12.62 7.16
N ARG A 106 5.00 12.11 7.26
CA ARG A 106 4.27 11.98 8.54
C ARG A 106 4.63 10.72 9.31
N ILE A 107 4.89 9.62 8.60
CA ILE A 107 5.08 8.29 9.21
C ILE A 107 6.55 7.85 9.23
N ASP A 108 7.46 8.67 8.71
CA ASP A 108 8.90 8.44 8.80
C ASP A 108 9.29 8.20 10.26
N ASP A 109 10.20 7.26 10.50
CA ASP A 109 10.59 6.76 11.82
C ASP A 109 9.50 6.08 12.69
N ALA A 110 8.23 6.15 12.31
CA ALA A 110 7.12 5.51 13.04
C ALA A 110 6.82 4.08 12.53
N VAL A 111 7.10 3.79 11.27
CA VAL A 111 6.85 2.48 10.66
C VAL A 111 8.15 1.77 10.27
N ASP A 112 8.02 0.51 9.83
CA ASP A 112 9.15 -0.27 9.34
C ASP A 112 9.83 0.44 8.15
N PRO A 113 11.18 0.60 8.13
CA PRO A 113 11.89 1.26 7.05
C PRO A 113 11.60 0.68 5.66
N ALA A 114 11.35 -0.64 5.56
CA ALA A 114 11.02 -1.25 4.28
C ALA A 114 9.72 -0.71 3.68
N LEU A 115 8.76 -0.30 4.52
CA LEU A 115 7.54 0.36 4.05
C LEU A 115 7.84 1.77 3.52
N ILE A 116 8.70 2.53 4.21
CA ILE A 116 9.11 3.86 3.78
C ILE A 116 9.80 3.81 2.41
N ASP A 117 10.74 2.88 2.26
CA ASP A 117 11.47 2.70 1.00
C ASP A 117 10.51 2.31 -0.13
N SER A 118 9.59 1.38 0.13
CA SER A 118 8.58 0.95 -0.84
C SER A 118 7.62 2.09 -1.23
N LEU A 119 7.23 2.95 -0.29
CA LEU A 119 6.42 4.14 -0.59
C LEU A 119 7.19 5.16 -1.43
N LYS A 120 8.48 5.36 -1.16
CA LYS A 120 9.36 6.24 -1.95
C LYS A 120 9.60 5.70 -3.36
N ASP A 121 9.76 4.39 -3.52
CA ASP A 121 9.83 3.72 -4.83
C ASP A 121 8.51 3.90 -5.57
N TYR A 122 7.39 3.61 -4.92
CA TYR A 122 6.06 3.75 -5.51
C TYR A 122 5.76 5.19 -5.95
N SER A 123 6.16 6.19 -5.16
CA SER A 123 6.07 7.61 -5.55
C SER A 123 6.86 7.95 -6.81
N ARG A 124 8.03 7.33 -7.01
CA ARG A 124 8.82 7.52 -8.23
C ARG A 124 8.14 6.88 -9.43
N ASN A 125 7.62 5.67 -9.25
CA ASN A 125 6.91 4.96 -10.32
C ASN A 125 5.62 5.70 -10.73
N LEU A 126 4.92 6.34 -9.79
CA LEU A 126 3.78 7.21 -10.11
C LEU A 126 4.19 8.38 -11.00
N ALA A 127 5.35 9.00 -10.76
CA ALA A 127 5.86 10.07 -11.60
C ALA A 127 6.24 9.56 -13.00
N GLU A 128 6.96 8.45 -13.08
CA GLU A 128 7.37 7.84 -14.34
C GLU A 128 6.16 7.40 -15.18
N ALA A 129 5.15 6.79 -14.57
CA ALA A 129 3.93 6.40 -15.26
C ALA A 129 3.10 7.61 -15.73
N ASP A 130 3.14 8.74 -15.02
CA ASP A 130 2.50 9.99 -15.45
C ASP A 130 3.24 10.60 -16.65
N GLU A 131 4.58 10.59 -16.63
CA GLU A 131 5.43 11.07 -17.73
C GLU A 131 5.31 10.22 -19.00
N LEU A 132 5.25 8.88 -18.84
CA LEU A 132 5.16 7.94 -19.94
C LEU A 132 3.72 7.68 -20.42
N GLY A 133 2.72 7.97 -19.58
CA GLY A 133 1.33 7.58 -19.83
C GLY A 133 1.08 6.08 -19.68
N GLU A 134 1.95 5.32 -19.01
CA GLU A 134 1.88 3.86 -18.95
C GLU A 134 1.38 3.37 -17.57
N TYR A 135 0.07 3.43 -17.35
CA TYR A 135 -0.53 3.16 -16.03
C TYR A 135 -0.59 1.67 -15.65
N HIS A 136 -0.57 0.78 -16.64
CA HIS A 136 -0.70 -0.67 -16.43
C HIS A 136 0.43 -1.26 -15.58
N PHE A 137 1.64 -0.68 -15.62
CA PHE A 137 2.76 -1.10 -14.77
C PHE A 137 2.52 -0.85 -13.27
N LEU A 138 1.61 0.06 -12.92
CA LEU A 138 1.31 0.39 -11.53
C LEU A 138 0.35 -0.61 -10.86
N VAL A 139 -0.34 -1.44 -11.64
CA VAL A 139 -1.36 -2.38 -11.13
C VAL A 139 -0.76 -3.35 -10.14
N ASP A 140 0.31 -4.05 -10.54
CA ASP A 140 0.96 -5.03 -9.67
C ASP A 140 1.72 -4.35 -8.54
N GLN A 141 2.35 -3.19 -8.81
CA GLN A 141 3.07 -2.44 -7.80
C GLN A 141 2.17 -1.97 -6.66
N SER A 142 1.00 -1.41 -6.95
CA SER A 142 0.04 -0.94 -5.95
C SER A 142 -0.52 -2.10 -5.11
N LYS A 143 -0.79 -3.25 -5.73
CA LYS A 143 -1.22 -4.47 -5.02
C LYS A 143 -0.13 -5.03 -4.12
N ASN A 144 1.12 -5.07 -4.59
CA ASN A 144 2.26 -5.54 -3.81
C ASN A 144 2.56 -4.63 -2.62
N LEU A 145 2.45 -3.32 -2.80
CA LEU A 145 2.56 -2.35 -1.71
C LEU A 145 1.46 -2.54 -0.67
N LEU A 146 0.21 -2.74 -1.09
CA LEU A 146 -0.91 -3.01 -0.18
C LEU A 146 -0.68 -4.28 0.65
N LYS A 147 -0.16 -5.33 0.00
CA LYS A 147 0.22 -6.57 0.68
C LYS A 147 1.31 -6.33 1.72
N LEU A 148 2.36 -5.60 1.37
CA LEU A 148 3.44 -5.25 2.30
C LEU A 148 2.90 -4.51 3.53
N VAL A 149 2.06 -3.49 3.33
CA VAL A 149 1.44 -2.74 4.44
C VAL A 149 0.68 -3.67 5.38
N ARG A 150 -0.17 -4.55 4.84
CA ARG A 150 -0.96 -5.51 5.63
C ARG A 150 -0.10 -6.53 6.36
N ASP A 151 0.95 -7.02 5.71
CA ASP A 151 1.89 -7.97 6.31
C ASP A 151 2.63 -7.35 7.50
N LEU A 152 3.11 -6.11 7.36
CA LEU A 152 3.79 -5.39 8.43
C LEU A 152 2.83 -5.00 9.55
N LYS A 153 1.61 -4.55 9.22
CA LYS A 153 0.54 -4.27 10.19
C LYS A 153 0.19 -5.50 11.02
N GLY A 154 0.06 -6.67 10.38
CA GLY A 154 -0.18 -7.95 11.06
C GLY A 154 0.96 -8.40 11.98
N LYS A 155 2.18 -7.90 11.73
CA LYS A 155 3.42 -8.26 12.43
C LYS A 155 3.96 -7.16 13.34
N ILE A 156 3.17 -6.12 13.66
CA ILE A 156 3.60 -4.97 14.50
C ILE A 156 4.43 -5.39 15.73
N PRO A 157 4.02 -6.36 16.57
CA PRO A 157 4.82 -6.73 17.74
C PRO A 157 6.21 -7.29 17.41
N THR A 158 6.32 -7.94 16.25
CA THR A 158 7.57 -8.55 15.77
C THR A 158 8.50 -7.50 15.18
N VAL A 159 7.99 -6.68 14.26
CA VAL A 159 8.79 -5.65 13.58
C VAL A 159 9.25 -4.54 14.55
N HIS A 160 8.42 -4.22 15.56
CA HIS A 160 8.74 -3.22 16.59
C HIS A 160 9.19 -3.85 17.92
N SER A 161 9.67 -5.10 17.90
CA SER A 161 10.03 -5.85 19.12
C SER A 161 11.07 -5.15 20.01
N LYS A 162 11.97 -4.36 19.40
CA LYS A 162 13.03 -3.59 20.07
C LYS A 162 12.57 -2.19 20.54
N SER A 163 11.32 -1.81 20.27
CA SER A 163 10.79 -0.52 20.71
C SER A 163 10.78 -0.39 22.23
N ALA A 164 10.99 0.84 22.71
CA ALA A 164 10.95 1.20 24.12
C ALA A 164 9.52 1.27 24.69
N ILE A 165 8.50 1.11 23.85
CA ILE A 165 7.08 1.13 24.25
C ILE A 165 6.79 -0.11 25.11
N GLN A 166 6.28 0.14 26.32
CA GLN A 166 5.96 -0.87 27.34
C GLN A 166 4.47 -1.03 27.54
#